data_AF-A0A2T5RFJ0-F1
#
_entry.id   AF-A0A2T5RFJ0-F1
#
_cell.length_a   1.000
_cell.length_b   1.000
_cell.length_c   1.000
_cell.angle_alpha   90.00
_cell.angle_beta   90.00
_cell.angle_gamma   90.00
#
_symmetry.space_group_name_H-M   'P 1'
#
loop_
_entity.id
_entity.type
_entity.pdbx_description
1 polymer ?
#
loop_
_entity_poly.entity_id
_entity_poly.type
_entity_poly.pdbx_seq_one_letter_code
_entity_poly.pdbx_strand_id
1 'polypeptide(L)'
;MSVHDTARRLQRKLKNSDQYQNYLELRKKVLAKEGSKKMLRDYQNLMMEMQTKRMSGEELSEEDKEKLQNLQNFIEINNNVKKYLEAEYALSQTIQDIQKIIFSDIEVGIPEEELKSEKDESEVETE
;
A
#
# COMPACT_ATOMS: atom_id res chain seq x y z
N MET A 1 10.07 -26.74 -11.56
CA MET A 1 9.10 -25.82 -10.95
C MET A 1 9.08 -24.55 -11.79
N SER A 2 7.92 -24.16 -12.31
CA SER A 2 7.76 -22.87 -12.97
C SER A 2 7.82 -21.73 -11.95
N VAL A 3 8.17 -20.52 -12.39
CA VAL A 3 8.04 -19.29 -11.60
C VAL A 3 6.60 -19.14 -11.06
N HIS A 4 5.59 -19.57 -11.84
CA HIS A 4 4.19 -19.58 -11.39
C HIS A 4 3.93 -20.57 -10.24
N ASP A 5 4.62 -21.72 -10.20
CA ASP A 5 4.51 -22.67 -9.08
C ASP A 5 5.12 -22.08 -7.81
N THR A 6 6.25 -21.39 -7.94
CA THR A 6 6.91 -20.69 -6.84
C THR A 6 6.04 -19.55 -6.33
N ALA A 7 5.39 -18.78 -7.21
CA ALA A 7 4.44 -17.73 -6.82
C ALA A 7 3.21 -18.32 -6.09
N ARG A 8 2.64 -19.44 -6.57
CA ARG A 8 1.55 -20.14 -5.86
C ARG A 8 1.99 -20.69 -4.51
N ARG A 9 3.25 -21.09 -4.36
CA ARG A 9 3.81 -21.53 -3.07
C ARG A 9 3.99 -20.35 -2.12
N LEU A 10 4.49 -19.22 -2.62
CA LEU A 10 4.62 -17.97 -1.87
C LEU A 10 3.25 -17.47 -1.39
N GLN A 11 2.25 -17.44 -2.27
CA GLN A 11 0.87 -17.12 -1.91
C GLN A 11 0.35 -18.00 -0.76
N ARG A 12 0.57 -19.32 -0.83
CA ARG A 12 0.17 -20.26 0.23
C ARG A 12 0.90 -20.00 1.54
N LYS A 13 2.20 -19.71 1.49
CA LYS A 13 2.99 -19.34 2.68
C LYS A 13 2.51 -18.03 3.30
N LEU A 14 2.29 -17.01 2.48
CA LEU A 14 1.78 -15.71 2.94
C LEU A 14 0.38 -15.84 3.55
N LYS A 15 -0.50 -16.66 2.95
CA LYS A 15 -1.82 -16.94 3.51
C LYS A 15 -1.75 -17.63 4.88
N ASN A 16 -0.71 -18.42 5.13
CA ASN A 16 -0.51 -19.12 6.40
C ASN A 16 0.42 -18.35 7.35
N SER A 17 0.86 -17.15 7.00
CA SER A 17 1.76 -16.38 7.84
C SER A 17 1.00 -15.73 9.00
N ASP A 18 1.71 -15.54 10.12
CA ASP A 18 1.13 -14.95 11.33
C ASP A 18 0.59 -13.54 11.05
N GLN A 19 1.25 -12.78 10.16
CA GLN A 19 0.82 -11.45 9.75
C GLN A 19 -0.56 -11.48 9.07
N TYR A 20 -0.78 -12.41 8.14
CA TYR A 20 -2.04 -12.51 7.42
C TYR A 20 -3.16 -13.09 8.30
N GLN A 21 -2.84 -14.07 9.15
CA GLN A 21 -3.80 -14.64 10.09
C GLN A 21 -4.25 -13.61 11.14
N ASN A 22 -3.31 -12.86 11.70
CA ASN A 22 -3.60 -11.78 12.63
C ASN A 22 -4.47 -10.69 11.98
N TYR A 23 -4.13 -10.28 10.76
CA TYR A 23 -4.95 -9.35 9.97
C TYR A 23 -6.38 -9.89 9.78
N LEU A 24 -6.54 -11.17 9.40
CA LEU A 24 -7.85 -11.78 9.21
C LEU A 24 -8.70 -11.79 10.48
N GLU A 25 -8.10 -12.12 11.63
CA GLU A 25 -8.81 -12.11 12.91
C GLU A 25 -9.27 -10.72 13.31
N LEU A 26 -8.38 -9.73 13.20
CA LEU A 26 -8.68 -8.34 13.52
C LEU A 26 -9.72 -7.77 12.57
N ARG A 27 -9.64 -8.11 11.27
CA ARG A 27 -10.64 -7.76 10.27
C ARG A 27 -12.03 -8.29 10.65
N LYS A 28 -12.13 -9.54 11.09
CA LYS A 28 -13.41 -10.11 11.56
C LYS A 28 -13.94 -9.35 12.79
N LYS A 29 -13.08 -9.06 13.77
CA LYS A 29 -13.46 -8.33 14.99
C LYS A 29 -13.97 -6.92 14.69
N VAL A 30 -13.35 -6.23 13.74
CA VAL A 30 -13.74 -4.89 13.31
C VAL A 30 -15.03 -4.91 12.48
N LEU A 31 -15.16 -5.86 11.54
CA LEU A 31 -16.37 -5.99 10.71
C LEU A 31 -17.60 -6.47 11.49
N ALA A 32 -17.41 -7.18 12.61
CA ALA A 32 -18.49 -7.59 13.49
C ALA A 32 -19.15 -6.42 14.24
N LYS A 33 -18.48 -5.27 14.34
CA LYS A 33 -19.02 -4.05 14.98
C LYS A 33 -19.44 -3.05 13.91
N GLU A 34 -20.74 -2.77 13.84
CA GLU A 34 -21.30 -1.83 12.85
C GLU A 34 -20.65 -0.43 12.92
N GLY A 35 -20.42 0.08 14.13
CA GLY A 35 -19.73 1.36 14.33
C GLY A 35 -18.31 1.36 13.77
N SER A 36 -17.53 0.31 14.02
CA SER A 36 -16.16 0.19 13.52
C SER A 36 -16.12 -0.01 12.00
N LYS A 37 -17.08 -0.75 11.43
CA LYS A 37 -17.22 -0.92 9.97
C LYS A 37 -17.52 0.39 9.26
N LYS A 38 -18.44 1.21 9.80
CA LYS A 38 -18.75 2.53 9.24
C LYS A 38 -17.52 3.43 9.26
N MET A 39 -16.84 3.51 10.40
CA MET A 39 -15.60 4.29 10.55
C MET A 39 -14.52 3.86 9.55
N LEU A 40 -14.36 2.55 9.34
CA LEU A 40 -13.35 2.04 8.42
C LEU A 40 -13.66 2.39 6.95
N ARG A 41 -14.94 2.45 6.60
CA ARG A 41 -15.38 2.92 5.28
C ARG A 41 -15.10 4.41 5.10
N ASP A 42 -15.40 5.21 6.11
CA ASP A 42 -15.13 6.65 6.09
C ASP A 42 -13.62 6.91 5.98
N TYR A 43 -12.79 6.11 6.67
CA TYR A 43 -11.33 6.15 6.53
C TYR A 43 -10.86 5.84 5.11
N GLN A 44 -11.36 4.76 4.50
CA GLN A 44 -10.95 4.37 3.14
C GLN A 44 -11.33 5.43 2.11
N ASN A 45 -12.53 6.01 2.23
CA ASN A 45 -12.96 7.10 1.37
C ASN A 45 -12.02 8.31 1.51
N LEU A 46 -11.69 8.70 2.75
CA LEU A 46 -10.75 9.79 3.00
C LEU A 46 -9.38 9.51 2.37
N MET A 47 -8.80 8.33 2.59
CA MET A 47 -7.50 7.96 1.99
C MET A 47 -7.53 8.02 0.46
N MET A 48 -8.65 7.63 -0.17
CA MET A 48 -8.82 7.70 -1.62
C MET A 48 -8.93 9.14 -2.12
N GLU A 49 -9.70 9.99 -1.44
CA GLU A 49 -9.78 11.43 -1.74
C GLU A 49 -8.39 12.09 -1.62
N MET A 50 -7.67 11.79 -0.54
CA MET A 50 -6.32 12.29 -0.28
C MET A 50 -5.33 11.87 -1.36
N GLN A 51 -5.38 10.61 -1.79
CA GLN A 51 -4.54 10.11 -2.88
C GLN A 51 -4.88 10.79 -4.21
N THR A 52 -6.17 11.04 -4.47
CA THR A 52 -6.63 11.74 -5.67
C THR A 52 -6.11 13.18 -5.70
N LYS A 53 -6.24 13.92 -4.59
CA LYS A 53 -5.72 15.28 -4.44
C LYS A 53 -4.20 15.35 -4.64
N ARG A 54 -3.47 14.38 -4.07
CA ARG A 54 -2.01 14.31 -4.24
C ARG A 54 -1.62 14.04 -5.70
N MET A 55 -2.41 13.25 -6.43
CA MET A 55 -2.19 12.99 -7.85
C MET A 55 -2.54 14.18 -8.74
N SER A 56 -3.54 14.98 -8.37
CA SER A 56 -3.87 16.22 -9.09
C SER A 56 -2.92 17.38 -8.77
N GLY A 57 -2.02 17.22 -7.80
CA GLY A 57 -1.10 18.28 -7.36
C GLY A 57 -1.78 19.34 -6.48
N GLU A 58 -2.98 19.06 -5.97
CA GLU A 58 -3.69 19.94 -5.06
C GLU A 58 -3.14 19.79 -3.64
N GLU A 59 -2.95 20.92 -2.95
CA GLU A 59 -2.62 20.91 -1.53
C GLU A 59 -3.81 20.43 -0.69
N LEU A 60 -3.49 19.78 0.43
CA LEU A 60 -4.50 19.34 1.39
C LEU A 60 -5.20 20.54 2.02
N SER A 61 -6.53 20.57 1.92
CA SER A 61 -7.32 21.64 2.52
C SER A 61 -7.31 21.54 4.04
N GLU A 62 -7.69 22.63 4.72
CA GLU A 62 -7.86 22.61 6.19
C GLU A 62 -8.91 21.57 6.63
N GLU A 63 -9.98 21.36 5.85
CA GLU A 63 -10.95 20.28 6.10
C GLU A 63 -10.30 18.89 6.05
N ASP A 64 -9.37 18.65 5.13
CA ASP A 64 -8.68 17.36 5.04
C ASP A 64 -7.80 17.11 6.27
N LYS A 65 -7.10 18.16 6.73
CA LYS A 65 -6.27 18.11 7.95
C LYS A 65 -7.13 17.84 9.18
N GLU A 66 -8.29 18.49 9.28
CA GLU A 66 -9.22 18.30 10.39
C GLU A 66 -9.83 16.89 10.38
N LYS A 67 -10.20 16.37 9.20
CA LYS A 67 -10.63 14.97 9.03
C LYS A 67 -9.52 13.99 9.45
N LEU A 68 -8.27 14.26 9.10
CA LEU A 68 -7.11 13.45 9.50
C LEU A 68 -6.91 13.42 11.02
N GLN A 69 -6.99 14.59 11.68
CA GLN A 69 -6.89 14.68 13.14
C GLN A 69 -8.01 13.94 13.84
N ASN A 70 -9.26 14.14 13.38
CA ASN A 70 -10.41 13.43 13.92
C ASN A 70 -10.20 11.92 13.78
N LEU A 71 -9.76 11.47 12.62
CA LEU A 71 -9.49 10.07 12.36
C LEU A 71 -8.40 9.49 13.28
N GLN A 72 -7.31 10.22 13.54
CA GLN A 72 -6.30 9.82 14.52
C GLN A 72 -6.90 9.64 15.91
N ASN A 73 -7.67 10.63 16.39
CA ASN A 73 -8.36 10.55 17.68
C ASN A 73 -9.30 9.33 17.75
N PHE A 74 -10.04 9.06 16.67
CA PHE A 74 -10.93 7.90 16.61
C PHE A 74 -10.19 6.57 16.63
N ILE A 75 -9.04 6.48 15.96
CA ILE A 75 -8.18 5.30 16.00
C ILE A 75 -7.68 5.07 17.44
N GLU A 76 -7.29 6.13 18.15
CA GLU A 76 -6.86 6.02 19.55
C GLU A 76 -7.97 5.54 20.47
N ILE A 77 -9.20 6.03 20.29
CA ILE A 77 -10.36 5.63 21.09
C ILE A 77 -10.74 4.17 20.81
N ASN A 78 -10.64 3.72 19.56
CA ASN A 78 -11.07 2.38 19.15
C ASN A 78 -9.88 1.43 18.95
N ASN A 79 -9.41 0.84 20.05
CA ASN A 79 -8.28 -0.10 20.08
C ASN A 79 -8.42 -1.27 19.08
N ASN A 80 -9.64 -1.69 18.72
CA ASN A 80 -9.83 -2.72 17.69
C ASN A 80 -9.48 -2.24 16.29
N VAL A 81 -9.87 -1.00 15.95
CA VAL A 81 -9.56 -0.38 14.66
C VAL A 81 -8.07 -0.08 14.58
N LYS A 82 -7.47 0.44 15.66
CA LYS A 82 -6.02 0.64 15.75
C LYS A 82 -5.24 -0.65 15.47
N LYS A 83 -5.55 -1.73 16.19
CA LYS A 83 -4.89 -3.02 15.98
C LYS A 83 -5.07 -3.53 14.56
N TYR A 84 -6.27 -3.38 13.99
CA TYR A 84 -6.53 -3.74 12.59
C TYR A 84 -5.63 -2.96 11.62
N LEU A 85 -5.52 -1.63 11.78
CA LEU A 85 -4.69 -0.79 10.92
C LEU A 85 -3.19 -1.11 11.08
N GLU A 86 -2.73 -1.37 12.31
CA GLU A 86 -1.35 -1.82 12.57
C GLU A 86 -1.07 -3.16 11.88
N ALA A 87 -2.00 -4.11 11.95
CA ALA A 87 -1.86 -5.40 11.28
C ALA A 87 -1.91 -5.28 9.75
N GLU A 88 -2.77 -4.39 9.21
CA GLU A 88 -2.83 -4.08 7.79
C GLU A 88 -1.54 -3.45 7.29
N TYR A 89 -0.97 -2.51 8.05
CA TYR A 89 0.32 -1.90 7.76
C TYR A 89 1.45 -2.92 7.77
N ALA A 90 1.55 -3.76 8.80
CA ALA A 90 2.56 -4.81 8.89
C ALA A 90 2.46 -5.82 7.73
N LEU A 91 1.24 -6.19 7.33
CA LEU A 91 1.01 -7.03 6.17
C LEU A 91 1.45 -6.34 4.88
N SER A 92 1.11 -5.06 4.70
CA SER A 92 1.53 -4.26 3.54
C SER A 92 3.05 -4.16 3.43
N GLN A 93 3.75 -3.89 4.52
CA GLN A 93 5.21 -3.89 4.57
C GLN A 93 5.79 -5.24 4.16
N THR A 94 5.26 -6.33 4.72
CA THR A 94 5.69 -7.69 4.36
C THR A 94 5.52 -7.95 2.85
N ILE A 95 4.41 -7.50 2.26
CA ILE A 95 4.16 -7.64 0.83
C ILE A 95 5.13 -6.79 0.01
N GLN A 96 5.40 -5.54 0.43
CA GLN A 96 6.37 -4.66 -0.23
C GLN A 96 7.78 -5.23 -0.20
N ASP A 97 8.20 -5.80 0.93
CA ASP A 97 9.51 -6.45 1.06
C ASP A 97 9.61 -7.67 0.15
N ILE A 98 8.55 -8.48 0.09
CA ILE A 98 8.47 -9.60 -0.86
C ILE A 98 8.55 -9.10 -2.31
N GLN A 99 7.85 -8.02 -2.65
CA GLN A 99 7.92 -7.43 -4.00
C GLN A 99 9.34 -6.96 -4.30
N LYS A 100 10.01 -6.25 -3.38
CA LYS A 100 11.41 -5.84 -3.55
C LYS A 100 12.33 -7.03 -3.75
N ILE A 101 12.18 -8.11 -2.99
CA ILE A 101 12.97 -9.34 -3.16
C ILE A 101 12.71 -9.98 -4.52
N ILE A 102 11.47 -9.95 -5.02
CA ILE A 102 11.13 -10.49 -6.33
C ILE A 102 11.80 -9.66 -7.42
N PHE A 103 11.86 -8.33 -7.29
CA PHE A 103 12.34 -7.43 -8.34
C PHE A 103 13.81 -7.00 -8.19
N SER A 104 14.50 -7.30 -7.08
CA SER A 104 15.82 -6.73 -6.76
C SER A 104 16.90 -7.03 -7.80
N ASP A 105 16.86 -8.23 -8.38
CA ASP A 105 17.88 -8.71 -9.32
C ASP A 105 17.26 -9.07 -10.68
N ILE A 106 16.06 -8.55 -10.97
CA ILE A 106 15.45 -8.73 -12.29
C ILE A 106 15.74 -7.51 -13.15
N GLU A 107 16.57 -7.70 -14.16
CA GLU A 107 16.71 -6.77 -15.27
C GLU A 107 15.46 -6.85 -16.15
N VAL A 108 14.55 -5.90 -15.98
CA VAL A 108 13.35 -5.74 -16.81
C VAL A 108 13.40 -4.39 -17.50
N GLY A 109 13.42 -4.40 -18.83
CA GLY A 109 13.44 -3.19 -19.65
C GLY A 109 14.79 -2.98 -20.33
N ILE A 110 14.92 -1.83 -21.00
CA ILE A 110 16.17 -1.38 -21.63
C ILE A 110 17.08 -0.86 -20.50
N PRO A 111 18.38 -1.23 -20.47
CA PRO A 111 19.33 -0.70 -19.49
C PRO A 111 19.29 0.83 -19.46
N GLU A 112 19.36 1.45 -18.28
CA GLU A 112 19.41 2.93 -18.18
C GLU A 112 20.57 3.53 -18.99
N GLU A 113 21.62 2.76 -19.25
CA GLU A 113 22.78 3.12 -20.06
C GLU A 113 22.42 3.29 -21.54
N GLU A 114 21.53 2.46 -22.09
CA GLU A 114 21.03 2.58 -23.47
C GLU A 114 19.97 3.69 -23.60
N LEU A 115 19.18 3.93 -22.55
CA LEU A 115 18.23 5.07 -22.51
C LEU A 115 18.91 6.44 -22.42
N LYS A 116 20.16 6.49 -21.94
CA LYS A 116 20.99 7.70 -21.92
C LYS A 116 21.69 7.93 -23.25
N SER A 117 22.17 6.87 -23.92
CA SER A 117 22.82 7.01 -25.23
C SER A 117 21.90 7.55 -26.32
N GLU A 118 20.60 7.18 -26.33
CA GLU A 118 19.64 7.72 -27.30
C GLU A 118 19.30 9.20 -27.09
N LYS A 119 19.36 9.69 -25.83
CA LYS A 119 19.12 11.11 -25.53
C LYS A 119 20.26 12.00 -26.00
N ASP A 120 21.51 11.57 -25.76
CA ASP A 120 22.70 12.28 -26.23
C ASP A 120 22.76 12.34 -27.78
N GLU A 121 22.35 11.28 -28.51
CA GLU A 121 22.31 11.32 -29.98
C GLU A 121 21.20 12.24 -30.52
N SER A 122 20.04 12.32 -29.84
CA SER A 122 18.93 13.18 -30.26
C SER A 122 19.16 14.69 -30.02
N GLU A 123 20.01 15.05 -29.06
CA GLU A 123 20.40 16.45 -28.81
C GLU A 123 21.47 16.94 -29.80
N VAL A 124 22.29 16.04 -30.37
CA VAL A 124 23.35 16.39 -31.33
C VAL A 124 22.83 16.62 -32.76
N GLU A 125 21.67 16.06 -33.14
CA GLU A 125 21.08 16.27 -34.47
C GLU A 125 20.26 17.58 -34.61
N THR A 126 20.17 18.42 -33.58
CA THR A 126 19.41 19.69 -33.63
C THR A 126 20.23 21.00 -33.54
N GLU A 127 21.56 20.93 -33.66
CA GLU A 127 22.43 22.12 -33.87
C GLU A 127 22.94 22.26 -35.32
#